data_AF-A0A6V7JWP4-F1
#
_entry.id   AF-A0A6V7JWP4-F1
#
_cell.length_a   1.000
_cell.length_b   1.000
_cell.length_c   1.000
_cell.angle_alpha   90.00
_cell.angle_beta   90.00
_cell.angle_gamma   90.00
#
_symmetry.space_group_name_H-M   'P 1'
#
loop_
_entity.id
_entity.type
_entity.pdbx_description
1 polymer ?
#
loop_
_entity_poly.entity_id
_entity_poly.type
_entity_poly.pdbx_seq_one_letter_code
_entity_poly.pdbx_strand_id
1 'polypeptide(L)' 'MWCEVATPQYTQQRTRSVDGHSPGRFRVLGGVSNSKSFAKAFSCPPGSPMNPHVKCNIWKKPESVPEENSVIVNVLDELP' A
#
# COMPACT_ATOMS: atom_id res chain seq x y z
N MET A 1 -14.58 8.83 -5.62
CA MET A 1 -13.68 9.55 -4.68
C MET A 1 -12.22 9.56 -5.13
N TRP A 2 -11.64 8.49 -5.71
CA TRP A 2 -10.23 8.46 -6.19
C TRP A 2 -10.04 8.15 -7.69
N CYS A 3 -11.12 8.19 -8.48
CA CYS A 3 -11.01 8.07 -9.93
C CYS A 3 -10.38 9.34 -10.49
N GLU A 4 -9.26 9.21 -11.22
CA GLU A 4 -8.54 10.33 -11.79
C GLU A 4 -8.05 9.99 -13.20
N VAL A 5 -7.90 11.03 -14.02
CA VAL A 5 -7.24 10.97 -15.33
C VAL A 5 -6.16 12.04 -15.33
N ALA A 6 -4.94 11.67 -15.69
CA ALA A 6 -3.78 12.54 -15.66
C ALA A 6 -2.90 12.29 -16.89
N THR A 7 -2.24 13.33 -17.38
CA THR A 7 -1.23 13.18 -18.44
C THR A 7 0.03 12.52 -17.89
N PRO A 8 0.84 11.85 -18.72
CA PRO A 8 2.12 11.27 -18.27
C PRO A 8 3.05 12.32 -17.66
N GLN A 9 3.11 13.52 -18.23
CA GLN A 9 3.94 14.63 -17.75
C GLN A 9 3.50 15.08 -16.35
N TYR A 10 2.19 15.28 -16.15
CA TYR A 10 1.64 15.68 -14.86
C TYR A 10 1.84 14.60 -13.79
N THR A 11 1.65 13.33 -14.14
CA THR A 11 1.87 12.19 -13.24
C THR A 11 3.35 12.11 -12.81
N GLN A 12 4.26 12.29 -13.78
CA GLN A 12 5.70 12.29 -13.52
C GLN A 12 6.11 13.47 -12.63
N GLN A 13 5.59 14.67 -12.90
CA GLN A 13 5.85 15.85 -12.09
C GLN A 13 5.39 15.68 -10.64
N ARG A 14 4.17 15.16 -10.42
CA ARG A 14 3.66 14.93 -9.07
C ARG A 14 4.44 13.87 -8.30
N THR A 15 4.87 12.81 -8.97
CA THR A 15 5.63 11.72 -8.35
C THR A 15 7.05 12.17 -7.98
N ARG A 16 7.65 13.09 -8.73
CA ARG A 16 9.02 13.60 -8.51
C ARG A 16 9.06 14.81 -7.57
N SER A 17 8.49 14.69 -6.36
CA SER A 17 8.75 15.62 -5.25
C SER A 17 7.86 16.86 -5.11
N VAL A 18 6.82 17.05 -5.93
CA VAL A 18 5.83 18.12 -5.69
C VAL A 18 4.74 17.68 -4.71
N ASP A 19 4.45 16.38 -4.67
CA ASP A 19 3.35 15.82 -3.89
C ASP A 19 3.82 14.60 -3.09
N GLY A 20 3.68 14.67 -1.76
CA GLY A 20 4.00 13.57 -0.85
C GLY A 20 2.97 12.42 -0.90
N HIS A 21 1.87 12.57 -1.63
CA HIS A 21 0.87 11.53 -1.77
C HIS A 21 1.17 10.59 -2.93
N SER A 22 0.85 9.30 -2.75
CA SER A 22 0.82 8.36 -3.86
C SER A 22 -0.27 8.74 -4.88
N PRO A 23 -0.08 8.44 -6.18
CA PRO A 23 -1.12 8.58 -7.20
C PRO A 23 -2.42 7.86 -6.81
N GLY A 24 -3.58 8.41 -7.20
CA GLY A 24 -4.90 7.95 -6.79
C GLY A 24 -5.13 6.46 -7.01
N ARG A 25 -4.68 5.92 -8.15
CA ARG A 25 -4.76 4.48 -8.43
C ARG A 25 -4.06 3.63 -7.35
N PHE A 26 -2.90 4.07 -6.88
CA PHE A 26 -2.09 3.33 -5.91
C PHE A 26 -2.59 3.51 -4.47
N ARG A 27 -3.23 4.65 -4.17
CA ARG A 27 -3.93 4.85 -2.90
C ARG A 27 -5.04 3.81 -2.71
N VAL A 28 -5.78 3.51 -3.78
CA VAL A 28 -6.80 2.46 -3.75
C VAL A 28 -6.16 1.08 -3.72
N LEU A 29 -5.36 0.74 -4.73
CA LEU A 29 -4.83 -0.62 -4.90
C LEU A 29 -3.97 -1.07 -3.70
N GLY A 30 -3.05 -0.23 -3.24
CA GLY A 30 -2.18 -0.57 -2.10
C GLY A 30 -2.96 -0.75 -0.80
N GLY A 31 -3.97 0.09 -0.56
CA GLY A 31 -4.83 -0.04 0.62
C GLY A 31 -5.64 -1.35 0.61
N VAL A 32 -6.30 -1.65 -0.51
CA VAL A 32 -7.18 -2.83 -0.58
C VAL A 32 -6.40 -4.15 -0.68
N SER A 33 -5.24 -4.19 -1.34
CA SER A 33 -4.34 -5.37 -1.34
C SER A 33 -3.92 -5.79 0.07
N ASN A 34 -3.71 -4.82 0.97
CA ASN A 34 -3.29 -5.08 2.35
C ASN A 34 -4.46 -5.43 3.29
N SER A 35 -5.71 -5.38 2.80
CA SER A 35 -6.90 -5.63 3.60
C SER A 35 -7.42 -7.06 3.45
N LYS A 36 -7.38 -7.84 4.55
CA LYS A 36 -8.00 -9.18 4.59
C LYS A 36 -9.52 -9.11 4.46
N SER A 37 -10.16 -8.08 5.02
CA SER A 37 -11.61 -7.91 4.93
C SER A 37 -12.06 -7.60 3.50
N PHE A 38 -11.30 -6.79 2.76
CA PHE A 38 -11.55 -6.55 1.35
C PHE A 38 -11.45 -7.84 0.54
N ALA A 39 -10.34 -8.58 0.69
CA ALA A 39 -10.16 -9.85 -0.01
C ALA A 39 -11.31 -10.84 0.25
N LYS A 40 -11.81 -10.90 1.50
CA LYS A 40 -12.97 -11.73 1.85
C LYS A 40 -14.27 -11.24 1.19
N ALA A 41 -14.55 -9.94 1.27
CA ALA A 41 -15.78 -9.35 0.74
C ALA A 41 -15.91 -9.52 -0.79
N PHE A 42 -14.78 -9.51 -1.50
CA PHE A 42 -14.72 -9.66 -2.96
C PHE A 42 -14.25 -11.05 -3.41
N SER A 43 -14.17 -12.01 -2.48
CA SER A 43 -13.74 -13.40 -2.75
C SER A 43 -12.44 -13.50 -3.56
N CYS A 44 -11.47 -12.62 -3.28
CA CYS A 44 -10.19 -12.60 -3.98
C CYS A 44 -9.36 -13.86 -3.67
N PRO A 45 -8.97 -14.67 -4.68
CA PRO A 45 -8.16 -15.86 -4.47
C PRO A 45 -6.81 -15.54 -3.80
N PRO A 46 -6.26 -16.41 -2.94
CA PRO A 46 -4.90 -16.24 -2.41
C PRO A 46 -3.87 -16.07 -3.53
N GLY A 47 -2.96 -15.10 -3.37
CA GLY A 47 -1.92 -14.78 -4.35
C GLY A 47 -2.39 -13.89 -5.50
N SER A 48 -3.68 -13.59 -5.62
CA SER A 48 -4.17 -12.61 -6.60
C SER A 48 -3.65 -11.20 -6.30
N PRO A 49 -3.63 -10.27 -7.28
CA PRO A 49 -3.12 -8.90 -7.06
C PRO A 49 -3.78 -8.16 -5.88
N MET A 50 -5.07 -8.44 -5.62
CA MET A 50 -5.83 -7.84 -4.51
C MET A 50 -5.85 -8.71 -3.24
N ASN A 51 -5.20 -9.87 -3.26
CA ASN A 51 -4.97 -10.70 -2.10
C ASN A 51 -3.58 -11.36 -2.11
N PRO A 52 -2.50 -10.56 -2.07
CA PRO A 52 -1.15 -11.09 -1.99
C PRO A 52 -0.93 -11.86 -0.67
N HIS A 53 0.01 -12.81 -0.71
CA HIS A 53 0.41 -13.59 0.47
C HIS A 53 0.99 -12.70 1.57
N VAL A 54 1.86 -11.77 1.19
CA VAL A 54 2.47 -10.78 2.09
C VAL A 54 1.59 -9.54 2.13
N LYS A 55 1.23 -9.08 3.33
CA LYS A 55 0.42 -7.87 3.55
C LYS A 55 1.07 -7.00 4.62
N CYS A 56 1.17 -5.70 4.36
CA CYS A 56 1.73 -4.73 5.27
C CYS A 56 0.67 -4.23 6.26
N ASN A 57 1.04 -4.08 7.53
CA ASN A 57 0.24 -3.37 8.52
C ASN A 57 1.14 -2.67 9.55
N ILE A 58 1.27 -1.36 9.40
CA ILE A 58 2.15 -0.54 10.25
C ILE A 58 1.54 -0.20 11.62
N TRP A 59 0.24 -0.44 11.80
CA TRP A 59 -0.49 -0.11 13.03
C TRP A 59 -0.71 -1.32 13.93
N LYS A 60 -0.37 -2.53 13.45
CA LYS A 60 -0.39 -3.75 14.24
C LYS A 60 0.89 -3.87 15.03
N LYS A 61 0.77 -4.36 16.27
CA LYS A 61 1.94 -4.63 17.10
C LYS A 61 2.81 -5.70 16.42
N PRO A 62 4.15 -5.59 16.47
CA PRO A 62 5.09 -6.56 15.88
C PRO A 62 4.80 -8.00 16.32
N GLU A 63 4.43 -8.20 17.58
CA GLU A 63 4.07 -9.52 18.16
C GLU A 63 2.85 -10.18 17.49
N SER A 64 2.07 -9.45 16.71
CA SER A 64 0.88 -9.94 16.00
C SER A 64 1.11 -10.17 14.50
N VAL A 65 2.35 -9.99 14.03
CA VAL A 65 2.77 -10.16 12.64
C VAL A 65 3.79 -11.32 12.60
N PRO A 66 3.56 -12.39 11.81
CA PRO A 66 4.56 -13.42 11.58
C PRO A 66 5.86 -12.79 11.08
N GLU A 67 7.01 -13.24 11.57
CA GLU A 67 8.32 -12.62 11.33
C GLU A 67 8.66 -12.52 9.83
N GLU A 68 8.18 -13.48 9.02
CA GLU A 68 8.30 -13.48 7.57
C GLU A 68 7.51 -12.37 6.85
N ASN A 69 6.63 -11.66 7.58
CA ASN A 69 5.83 -10.53 7.09
C ASN A 69 6.10 -9.24 7.89
N SER A 70 7.09 -9.25 8.79
CA SER A 70 7.51 -8.11 9.58
C SER A 70 8.39 -7.18 8.73
N VAL A 71 7.84 -6.06 8.29
CA VAL A 71 8.64 -4.94 7.78
C VAL A 71 8.84 -3.97 8.94
N ILE A 72 9.97 -4.08 9.63
CA ILE A 72 10.39 -3.06 10.60
C ILE A 72 10.80 -1.84 9.79
N VAL A 73 9.90 -0.88 9.65
CA VAL A 73 10.27 0.47 9.19
C VAL A 73 10.71 1.21 10.44
N ASN A 74 12.00 1.16 10.76
CA ASN A 74 12.56 2.00 11.80
C ASN A 74 12.50 3.45 11.31
N VAL A 75 11.56 4.22 11.84
CA VAL A 75 11.49 5.68 11.59
C VAL A 75 12.76 6.39 12.08
N LEU A 76 13.57 5.71 12.90
CA LEU A 76 14.87 6.19 13.36
C LEU A 76 16.02 5.96 12.36
N ASP A 77 15.85 5.10 11.35
CA ASP A 77 16.89 4.82 10.33
C ASP A 77 16.80 5.79 9.13
N GLU A 78 15.81 6.69 9.12
CA GLU A 78 15.52 7.67 8.05
C GLU A 78 15.65 9.15 8.51
N LEU A 79 16.21 9.39 9.70
CA LEU A 79 16.60 10.73 10.13
C LEU A 79 18.05 11.01 9.69
N PRO A 80 18.36 12.21 9.15
CA PRO A 80 19.74 12.59 8.86
C PRO A 80 20.61 12.68 10.12
#